data_AF-A0A8J7ZA31-F1
#
_entry.id   AF-A0A8J7ZA31-F1
#
_cell.length_a   1.000
_cell.length_b   1.000
_cell.length_c   1.000
_cell.angle_alpha   90.00
_cell.angle_beta   90.00
_cell.angle_gamma   90.00
#
_symmetry.space_group_name_H-M   'P 1'
#
loop_
_entity.id
_entity.type
_entity.pdbx_description
1 polymer ?
#
loop_
_entity_poly.entity_id
_entity_poly.type
_entity_poly.pdbx_seq_one_letter_code
_entity_poly.pdbx_strand_id
1 'polypeptide(L)'
;MYLTLADKPYILWIALGLVLLAVILLYLLGRGLAPHKPTPEKLKSYACGEDMSGSQSQFYPNSFIYAIYFTIFDILAFVIATAMVTLTQGIEFSAIAAIFAGIGLLGVVTLRR
;
A
#
# COMPACT_ATOMS: atom_id res chain seq x y z
N MET A 1 13.35 16.72 15.79
CA MET A 1 13.19 15.28 15.46
C MET A 1 13.36 15.00 13.97
N TYR A 2 12.75 15.77 13.06
CA TYR A 2 13.02 15.65 11.61
C TYR A 2 14.43 16.12 11.19
N LEU A 3 14.92 17.20 11.80
CA LEU A 3 16.25 17.75 11.48
C LEU A 3 17.41 16.76 11.72
N THR A 4 17.30 15.88 12.72
CA THR A 4 18.36 14.91 13.05
C THR A 4 18.42 13.69 12.14
N LEU A 5 17.35 13.38 11.40
CA LEU A 5 17.30 12.25 10.46
C LEU A 5 17.87 12.62 9.09
N ALA A 6 17.74 13.89 8.68
CA ALA A 6 18.29 14.41 7.43
C ALA A 6 19.83 14.38 7.42
N ASP A 7 20.46 14.69 8.56
CA ASP A 7 21.92 14.73 8.68
C ASP A 7 22.58 13.34 8.63
N LYS A 8 21.80 12.27 8.86
CA LYS A 8 22.29 10.90 9.02
C LYS A 8 21.35 9.89 8.33
N PRO A 9 21.38 9.83 6.98
CA PRO A 9 20.46 8.98 6.20
C PRO A 9 20.61 7.49 6.51
N TYR A 10 21.79 7.06 7.00
CA TYR A 10 22.03 5.68 7.41
C TYR A 10 21.13 5.21 8.56
N ILE A 11 20.59 6.11 9.39
CA ILE A 11 19.68 5.75 10.49
C ILE A 11 18.37 5.18 9.94
N LEU A 12 17.85 5.72 8.83
CA LEU A 12 16.64 5.21 8.18
C LEU A 12 16.85 3.81 7.62
N TRP A 13 18.01 3.57 7.00
CA TRP A 13 18.38 2.26 6.49
C TRP A 13 18.55 1.22 7.61
N ILE A 14 19.17 1.60 8.72
CA ILE A 14 19.29 0.74 9.90
C ILE A 14 17.91 0.42 10.49
N ALA A 15 17.03 1.42 10.61
CA ALA A 15 15.68 1.22 11.11
C ALA A 15 14.86 0.27 10.21
N LEU A 16 14.91 0.48 8.89
CA LEU A 16 14.26 -0.41 7.92
C LEU A 16 14.82 -1.83 8.01
N GLY A 17 16.14 -1.97 8.09
CA GLY A 17 16.82 -3.26 8.25
C GLY A 17 16.40 -3.98 9.53
N LEU A 18 16.27 -3.27 10.65
CA LEU A 18 15.84 -3.83 11.93
C LEU A 18 14.38 -4.29 11.89
N VAL A 19 13.49 -3.52 11.25
CA VAL A 19 12.09 -3.91 11.06
C VAL A 19 11.99 -5.16 10.18
N LEU A 20 12.70 -5.20 9.06
CA LEU A 20 12.72 -6.38 8.18
C LEU A 20 13.28 -7.61 8.92
N LEU A 21 14.38 -7.44 9.65
CA LEU A 21 14.96 -8.50 10.46
C LEU A 21 13.95 -9.03 11.49
N ALA A 22 13.25 -8.13 12.20
CA ALA A 22 12.23 -8.52 13.18
C ALA A 22 11.09 -9.32 12.53
N VAL A 23 10.59 -8.90 11.37
CA VAL A 23 9.54 -9.62 10.63
C VAL A 23 10.00 -11.02 10.22
N ILE A 24 11.21 -11.14 9.69
CA ILE A 24 11.79 -12.43 9.30
C ILE A 24 11.96 -13.34 10.51
N LEU A 25 12.50 -12.82 11.61
CA LEU A 25 12.66 -13.57 12.86
C LEU A 25 11.32 -14.04 13.41
N LEU A 26 10.29 -13.19 13.42
CA LEU A 26 8.94 -13.57 13.84
C LEU A 26 8.37 -14.70 12.98
N TYR A 27 8.53 -14.63 11.65
CA TYR A 27 8.11 -15.69 10.75
C TYR A 27 8.85 -17.01 11.01
N LEU A 28 10.17 -16.97 11.15
CA LEU A 28 11.01 -18.16 11.39
C LEU A 28 10.73 -18.78 12.75
N LEU A 29 10.55 -17.97 13.80
CA LEU A 29 10.14 -18.41 15.12
C LEU A 29 8.75 -19.07 15.07
N GLY A 30 7.79 -18.44 14.40
CA GLY A 30 6.46 -19.02 14.21
C GLY A 30 6.52 -20.37 13.49
N ARG A 31 7.32 -20.47 12.42
CA ARG A 31 7.52 -21.72 11.67
C ARG A 31 8.23 -22.79 12.48
N GLY A 32 9.18 -22.42 13.36
CA GLY A 32 9.94 -23.35 14.19
C GLY A 32 9.16 -23.86 15.41
N LEU A 33 8.31 -23.01 16.01
CA LEU A 33 7.49 -23.37 17.18
C LEU A 33 6.20 -24.11 16.79
N ALA A 34 5.67 -23.88 15.59
CA ALA A 34 4.42 -24.50 15.15
C ALA A 34 4.57 -26.02 14.89
N PRO A 35 3.64 -26.87 15.36
CA PRO A 35 3.63 -28.28 15.03
C PRO A 35 3.44 -28.51 13.52
N HIS A 36 4.43 -29.11 12.87
CA HIS A 36 4.37 -29.39 11.43
C HIS A 36 3.72 -30.75 11.14
N LYS A 37 2.40 -30.75 10.89
CA LYS A 37 1.63 -31.96 10.52
C LYS A 37 0.76 -31.71 9.29
N PRO A 38 1.34 -31.63 8.08
CA PRO A 38 0.59 -31.45 6.84
C PRO A 38 -0.20 -32.73 6.54
N THR A 39 -1.52 -32.60 6.43
CA THR A 39 -2.41 -33.66 5.93
C THR A 39 -3.12 -33.14 4.69
N PRO A 40 -3.46 -33.98 3.71
CA PRO A 40 -4.13 -33.54 2.48
C PRO A 40 -5.42 -32.76 2.78
N GLU A 41 -6.16 -33.13 3.82
CA GLU A 41 -7.36 -32.44 4.27
C GLU A 41 -7.08 -31.02 4.79
N LYS A 42 -6.01 -30.81 5.55
CA LYS A 42 -5.59 -29.47 6.04
C LYS A 42 -5.08 -28.55 4.93
N LEU A 43 -4.67 -29.13 3.80
CA LEU A 43 -4.17 -28.39 2.63
C LEU A 43 -5.29 -28.03 1.65
N LYS A 44 -6.51 -28.55 1.85
CA LYS A 44 -7.68 -28.15 1.07
C LYS A 44 -8.15 -26.75 1.49
N SER A 45 -8.62 -25.96 0.53
CA SER A 45 -9.27 -24.68 0.81
C SER A 45 -10.51 -24.88 1.68
N TYR A 46 -10.70 -24.01 2.67
CA TYR A 46 -11.88 -24.07 3.53
C TYR A 46 -13.15 -23.74 2.74
N ALA A 47 -14.12 -24.65 2.75
CA ALA A 47 -15.44 -24.46 2.17
C ALA A 47 -16.52 -25.17 2.99
N CYS A 48 -16.57 -24.91 4.29
CA CYS A 48 -17.56 -25.50 5.20
C CYS A 48 -17.62 -27.04 5.17
N GLY A 49 -16.53 -27.71 4.78
CA GLY A 49 -16.45 -29.17 4.63
C GLY A 49 -16.82 -29.71 3.25
N GLU A 50 -17.19 -28.84 2.30
CA GLU A 50 -17.48 -29.18 0.92
C GLU A 50 -16.21 -29.13 0.04
N ASP A 51 -16.18 -29.89 -1.05
CA ASP A 51 -15.11 -29.77 -2.04
C ASP A 51 -15.34 -28.50 -2.87
N MET A 52 -14.42 -27.54 -2.77
CA MET A 52 -14.42 -26.38 -3.66
C MET A 52 -14.35 -26.84 -5.10
N SER A 53 -15.43 -26.63 -5.85
CA SER A 53 -15.35 -26.63 -7.31
C SER A 53 -14.35 -25.56 -7.74
N GLY A 54 -13.58 -25.81 -8.81
CA GLY A 54 -12.64 -24.83 -9.38
C GLY A 54 -13.33 -23.60 -10.03
N SER A 55 -14.48 -23.19 -9.48
CA SER A 55 -15.22 -22.01 -9.84
C SER A 55 -14.29 -20.80 -9.75
N GLN A 56 -14.06 -20.20 -10.90
CA GLN A 56 -13.19 -19.06 -11.05
C GLN A 56 -13.78 -17.89 -10.26
N SER A 57 -12.94 -17.25 -9.42
CA SER A 57 -13.30 -16.04 -8.69
C SER A 57 -13.90 -15.04 -9.67
N GLN A 58 -15.18 -14.70 -9.48
CA GLN A 58 -15.83 -13.66 -10.28
C GLN A 58 -15.12 -12.34 -10.00
N PHE A 59 -14.49 -11.76 -11.02
CA PHE A 59 -13.86 -10.46 -10.91
C PHE A 59 -14.96 -9.38 -10.87
N TYR A 60 -15.18 -8.78 -9.70
CA TYR A 60 -16.11 -7.66 -9.56
C TYR A 60 -15.44 -6.37 -10.09
N PRO A 61 -15.97 -5.75 -11.16
CA PRO A 61 -15.39 -4.53 -11.72
C PRO A 61 -15.31 -3.37 -10.72
N ASN A 62 -16.21 -3.35 -9.73
CA ASN A 62 -16.25 -2.31 -8.70
C ASN A 62 -15.00 -2.29 -7.81
N SER A 63 -14.40 -3.46 -7.54
CA SER A 63 -13.16 -3.56 -6.77
C SER A 63 -11.98 -2.90 -7.51
N PHE A 64 -12.00 -2.95 -8.84
CA PHE A 64 -11.00 -2.33 -9.68
C PHE A 64 -11.15 -0.80 -9.71
N ILE A 65 -12.38 -0.29 -9.82
CA ILE A 65 -12.66 1.15 -9.76
C ILE A 65 -12.22 1.74 -8.42
N TYR A 66 -12.45 1.02 -7.31
CA TYR A 66 -11.95 1.43 -6.00
C TYR A 66 -10.42 1.55 -5.96
N ALA A 67 -9.68 0.59 -6.52
CA ALA A 67 -8.23 0.65 -6.58
C ALA A 67 -7.72 1.85 -7.41
N ILE A 68 -8.40 2.19 -8.50
CA ILE A 68 -8.08 3.38 -9.30
C ILE A 68 -8.31 4.66 -8.47
N TYR A 69 -9.46 4.78 -7.79
CA TYR A 69 -9.72 5.93 -6.93
C TYR A 69 -8.69 6.07 -5.81
N PHE A 70 -8.37 4.97 -5.13
CA PHE A 70 -7.33 4.96 -4.10
C PHE A 70 -5.99 5.50 -4.65
N THR A 71 -5.57 5.02 -5.82
CA THR A 71 -4.32 5.46 -6.45
C THR A 71 -4.33 6.95 -6.83
N ILE A 72 -5.45 7.45 -7.36
CA ILE A 72 -5.59 8.88 -7.70
C ILE A 72 -5.46 9.74 -6.44
N PHE A 73 -6.16 9.38 -5.36
CA PHE A 73 -6.14 10.16 -4.13
C PHE A 73 -4.80 10.06 -3.38
N ASP A 74 -4.13 8.91 -3.42
CA ASP A 74 -2.82 8.72 -2.79
C ASP A 74 -1.75 9.62 -3.42
N ILE A 75 -1.68 9.63 -4.76
CA ILE A 75 -0.77 10.53 -5.50
C ILE A 75 -1.12 11.99 -5.23
N LEU A 76 -2.41 12.34 -5.23
CA LEU A 76 -2.84 13.70 -4.94
C LEU A 76 -2.44 14.15 -3.53
N ALA A 77 -2.60 13.28 -2.54
CA ALA A 77 -2.20 13.56 -1.16
C ALA A 77 -0.69 13.81 -1.06
N PHE A 78 0.12 12.99 -1.74
CA PHE A 78 1.57 13.17 -1.81
C PHE A 78 1.97 14.50 -2.45
N VAL A 79 1.34 14.86 -3.57
CA VAL A 79 1.61 16.12 -4.28
C VAL A 79 1.22 17.34 -3.41
N ILE A 80 0.05 17.31 -2.77
CA ILE A 80 -0.39 18.39 -1.87
C ILE A 80 0.56 18.51 -0.68
N ALA A 81 0.91 17.39 -0.03
CA ALA A 81 1.81 17.39 1.12
C ALA A 81 3.19 17.99 0.77
N THR A 82 3.71 17.64 -0.41
CA THR A 82 5.00 18.18 -0.88
C THR A 82 4.89 19.66 -1.21
N ALA A 83 3.82 20.09 -1.90
CA ALA A 83 3.62 21.50 -2.26
C ALA A 83 3.45 22.43 -1.04
N MET A 84 2.82 21.94 0.04
CA MET A 84 2.65 22.70 1.29
C MET A 84 3.97 22.94 2.04
N VAL A 85 4.97 22.07 1.86
CA VAL A 85 6.31 22.24 2.47
C VAL A 85 7.12 23.30 1.73
N THR A 86 6.86 23.51 0.44
CA THR A 86 7.63 24.42 -0.44
C THR A 86 7.04 25.83 -0.56
N LEU A 87 6.19 26.28 0.38
CA LEU A 87 5.54 27.61 0.35
C LEU A 87 6.51 28.81 0.21
N THR A 88 7.80 28.61 0.47
CA THR A 88 8.86 29.62 0.31
C THR A 88 9.55 29.62 -1.07
N GLN A 89 9.31 28.63 -1.94
CA GLN A 89 10.05 28.43 -3.20
C GLN A 89 9.29 28.80 -4.48
N GLY A 90 8.18 29.53 -4.36
CA GLY A 90 7.49 30.18 -5.49
C GLY A 90 6.21 29.47 -5.97
N ILE A 91 5.47 30.17 -6.84
CA ILE A 91 4.12 29.79 -7.32
C ILE A 91 4.13 28.49 -8.14
N GLU A 92 5.27 28.13 -8.74
CA GLU A 92 5.44 26.97 -9.63
C GLU A 92 5.01 25.63 -8.98
N PHE A 93 5.43 25.39 -7.73
CA PHE A 93 5.07 24.15 -7.01
C PHE A 93 3.57 24.09 -6.67
N SER A 94 2.96 25.23 -6.37
CA SER A 94 1.52 25.32 -6.14
C SER A 94 0.72 25.10 -7.43
N ALA A 95 1.23 25.54 -8.58
CA ALA A 95 0.61 25.35 -9.88
C ALA A 95 0.61 23.87 -10.29
N ILE A 96 1.74 23.16 -10.09
CA ILE A 96 1.82 21.72 -10.34
C ILE A 96 0.80 20.96 -9.48
N ALA A 97 0.71 21.27 -8.18
CA ALA A 97 -0.27 20.64 -7.30
C ALA A 97 -1.71 20.88 -7.75
N ALA A 98 -2.03 22.10 -8.21
CA ALA A 98 -3.35 22.43 -8.74
C ALA A 98 -3.68 21.64 -10.03
N ILE A 99 -2.70 21.43 -10.92
CA ILE A 99 -2.86 20.64 -12.14
C ILE A 99 -3.16 19.17 -11.79
N PHE A 100 -2.39 18.57 -10.89
CA PHE A 100 -2.62 17.18 -10.44
C PHE A 100 -3.98 17.03 -9.75
N ALA A 101 -4.39 18.01 -8.94
CA ALA A 101 -5.73 18.05 -8.36
C ALA A 101 -6.82 18.08 -9.44
N GLY A 102 -6.64 18.89 -10.48
CA GLY A 102 -7.55 18.98 -11.62
C GLY A 102 -7.67 17.66 -12.39
N ILE A 103 -6.54 17.02 -12.70
CA ILE A 103 -6.51 15.70 -13.39
C ILE A 103 -7.18 14.63 -12.51
N GLY A 104 -6.90 14.61 -11.22
CA GLY A 104 -7.54 13.69 -10.28
C GLY A 104 -9.05 13.87 -10.23
N LEU A 105 -9.53 15.12 -10.20
CA LEU A 105 -10.96 15.45 -10.21
C LEU A 105 -11.63 15.03 -11.52
N LEU A 106 -10.97 15.23 -12.68
CA LEU A 106 -11.44 14.72 -13.97
C LEU A 106 -11.52 13.19 -13.99
N GLY A 107 -10.53 12.50 -13.42
CA GLY A 107 -10.54 11.04 -13.25
C GLY A 107 -11.75 10.59 -12.43
N VAL A 108 -12.03 11.26 -11.30
CA VAL A 108 -13.20 10.96 -10.47
C VAL A 108 -14.51 11.20 -11.22
N VAL A 109 -14.64 12.30 -11.95
CA VAL A 109 -15.87 12.61 -12.68
C VAL A 109 -16.13 11.63 -13.83
N THR A 110 -15.09 11.17 -14.51
CA THR A 110 -15.21 10.21 -15.64
C THR A 110 -15.53 8.80 -15.16
N LEU A 111 -14.90 8.35 -14.07
CA LEU A 111 -15.10 7.01 -13.49
C LEU A 111 -16.34 6.89 -12.61
N ARG A 112 -17.03 8.00 -12.31
CA ARG A 112 -18.28 8.00 -11.52
C ARG A 112 -19.46 7.36 -12.26
N ARG A 113 -19.34 7.13 -13.56
CA ARG A 113 -20.34 6.42 -14.37
C ARG A 113 -20.30 4.92 -14.12
#